data_AF-A0A7Y6PJ48-F1
#
_entry.id   AF-A0A7Y6PJ48-F1
#
_cell.length_a   1.000
_cell.length_b   1.000
_cell.length_c   1.000
_cell.angle_alpha   90.00
_cell.angle_beta   90.00
_cell.angle_gamma   90.00
#
_symmetry.space_group_name_H-M   'P 1'
#
loop_
_entity.id
_entity.type
_entity.pdbx_description
1 polymer ?
#
loop_
_entity_poly.entity_id
_entity_poly.type
_entity_poly.pdbx_seq_one_letter_code
_entity_poly.pdbx_strand_id
1 'polypeptide(L)'
;LYLKDVLTERPHTRVPSADTVLRGIEELATENISYTAEKTGNVYDFNTAEKLNQLLIKLLLATGQLTEGGAYDVDFDHQFLEADKYDSKRT
;
A
#
# COMPACT_ATOMS: atom_id res chain seq x y z
N LEU A 1 -2.01 -10.11 30.98
CA LEU A 1 -0.88 -10.53 30.14
C LEU A 1 -0.49 -9.36 29.25
N TYR A 2 0.58 -8.66 29.58
CA TYR A 2 1.10 -7.56 28.76
C TYR A 2 1.92 -8.20 27.62
N LEU A 3 1.54 -7.95 26.37
CA LEU A 3 2.22 -8.49 25.18
C LEU A 3 3.73 -8.17 25.13
N LYS A 4 4.18 -7.12 25.84
CA LYS A 4 5.59 -6.76 25.96
C LYS A 4 6.45 -7.84 26.61
N ASP A 5 5.91 -8.64 27.53
CA ASP A 5 6.70 -9.61 28.31
C ASP A 5 7.02 -10.89 27.52
N VAL A 6 6.38 -11.09 26.36
CA VAL A 6 6.52 -12.28 25.51
C VAL A 6 7.07 -11.99 24.11
N LEU A 7 7.25 -10.71 23.75
CA LEU A 7 7.80 -10.32 22.46
C LEU A 7 9.30 -10.06 22.62
N THR A 8 10.12 -11.01 22.14
CA THR A 8 11.57 -10.84 22.05
C THR A 8 11.96 -10.54 20.62
N GLU A 9 12.78 -9.50 20.41
CA GLU A 9 13.33 -9.21 19.09
C GLU A 9 14.21 -10.36 18.61
N ARG A 10 14.12 -10.69 17.32
CA ARG A 10 15.02 -11.67 16.71
C ARG A 10 16.46 -11.17 16.87
N PRO A 11 17.42 -12.03 17.28
CA PRO A 11 18.83 -11.64 17.39
C PRO A 11 19.34 -10.94 16.13
N HIS A 12 20.10 -9.87 16.32
CA HIS A 12 20.68 -9.02 15.27
C HIS A 12 19.67 -8.19 14.43
N THR A 13 18.43 -8.03 14.89
CA THR A 13 17.48 -7.08 14.29
C THR A 13 17.79 -5.66 14.75
N ARG A 14 17.88 -4.70 13.83
CA ARG A 14 17.87 -3.27 14.17
C ARG A 14 16.50 -2.70 13.85
N VAL A 15 15.74 -2.34 14.88
CA VAL A 15 14.46 -1.65 14.70
C VAL A 15 14.75 -0.18 14.32
N PRO A 16 14.20 0.33 13.21
CA PRO A 16 14.37 1.72 12.83
C PRO A 16 13.69 2.67 13.84
N SER A 17 14.21 3.89 13.97
CA SER A 17 13.54 4.93 14.77
C SER A 17 12.24 5.38 14.10
N ALA A 18 11.33 6.00 14.86
CA ALA A 18 10.11 6.60 14.33
C ALA A 18 10.40 7.59 13.19
N ASP A 19 11.43 8.43 13.31
CA ASP A 19 11.84 9.37 12.25
C ASP A 19 12.32 8.67 10.98
N THR A 20 12.92 7.48 11.12
CA THR A 20 13.37 6.70 9.96
C THR A 20 12.17 6.07 9.25
N VAL A 21 11.19 5.60 10.02
CA VAL A 21 9.92 5.10 9.48
C VAL A 21 9.16 6.21 8.76
N LEU A 22 9.03 7.40 9.38
CA LEU A 22 8.35 8.54 8.78
C LEU A 22 8.96 8.94 7.44
N ARG A 23 10.29 9.13 7.40
CA ARG A 23 10.98 9.44 6.14
C ARG A 23 10.76 8.39 5.07
N GLY A 24 10.75 7.11 5.44
CA GLY A 24 10.45 6.02 4.50
C GLY A 24 9.03 6.08 3.96
N ILE A 25 8.05 6.43 4.80
CA ILE A 25 6.64 6.60 4.38
C ILE A 25 6.52 7.79 3.41
N GLU A 26 7.10 8.94 3.77
CA GLU A 26 7.09 10.15 2.92
C GLU A 26 7.78 9.90 1.58
N GLU A 27 8.88 9.15 1.58
CA GLU A 27 9.64 8.81 0.38
C GLU A 27 8.87 7.86 -0.57
N LEU A 28 7.95 7.05 -0.04
CA LEU A 28 7.11 6.13 -0.80
C LEU A 28 5.76 6.75 -1.19
N ALA A 29 5.37 7.85 -0.55
CA ALA A 29 4.14 8.56 -0.87
C ALA A 29 4.18 9.08 -2.31
N THR A 30 3.04 9.01 -2.99
CA THR A 30 2.88 9.50 -4.36
C THR A 30 1.62 10.34 -4.39
N GLU A 31 1.71 11.52 -4.99
CA GLU A 31 0.57 12.43 -5.14
C GLU A 31 -0.52 11.80 -6.00
N ASN A 32 -1.77 12.16 -5.68
CA ASN A 32 -2.91 11.74 -6.48
C ASN A 32 -2.98 12.52 -7.79
N ILE A 33 -3.44 11.81 -8.82
CA ILE A 33 -3.87 12.32 -10.10
C ILE A 33 -5.39 12.33 -10.08
N SER A 34 -5.98 13.51 -10.23
CA SER A 34 -7.43 13.66 -10.33
C SER A 34 -7.87 13.47 -11.78
N TYR A 35 -8.86 12.62 -11.99
CA TYR A 35 -9.53 12.43 -13.28
C TYR A 35 -11.00 12.80 -13.15
N THR A 36 -11.46 13.72 -14.00
CA THR A 36 -12.87 14.08 -14.10
C THR A 36 -13.53 13.28 -15.22
N ALA A 37 -14.51 12.45 -14.88
CA ALA A 37 -15.28 11.70 -15.86
C ALA A 37 -16.21 12.64 -16.65
N GLU A 38 -15.98 12.76 -17.95
CA GLU A 38 -16.71 13.71 -18.82
C GLU A 38 -18.23 13.50 -18.82
N LYS A 39 -18.69 12.24 -18.68
CA LYS A 39 -20.12 11.90 -18.77
C LYS A 39 -20.92 12.19 -17.50
N THR A 40 -20.31 12.02 -16.33
CA THR A 40 -21.00 12.18 -15.03
C THR A 40 -20.57 13.43 -14.28
N GLY A 41 -19.41 14.02 -14.63
CA GLY A 41 -18.80 15.13 -13.90
C GLY A 41 -18.10 14.70 -12.60
N ASN A 42 -18.10 13.41 -12.26
CA ASN A 42 -17.45 12.89 -11.06
C ASN A 42 -15.93 13.05 -11.15
N VAL A 43 -15.30 13.44 -10.03
CA VAL A 43 -13.85 13.52 -9.88
C VAL A 43 -13.37 12.30 -9.11
N TYR A 44 -12.38 11.61 -9.66
CA TYR A 44 -11.76 10.44 -9.06
C TYR A 44 -10.27 10.69 -8.87
N ASP A 45 -9.80 10.47 -7.64
CA ASP A 45 -8.38 10.53 -7.33
C ASP A 45 -7.78 9.12 -7.37
N PHE A 46 -6.68 8.97 -8.09
CA PHE A 46 -5.90 7.74 -8.10
C PHE A 46 -4.41 8.10 -8.14
N ASN A 47 -3.54 7.16 -7.76
CA ASN A 47 -2.10 7.31 -7.96
C ASN A 47 -1.53 5.99 -8.46
N THR A 48 -0.39 6.06 -9.13
CA THR A 48 0.29 4.87 -9.66
C THR A 48 1.22 4.22 -8.64
N ALA A 49 1.58 4.94 -7.57
CA ALA A 49 2.47 4.53 -6.47
C ALA A 49 3.64 3.63 -6.91
N GLU A 50 4.30 3.96 -8.02
CA GLU A 50 5.24 3.04 -8.69
C GLU A 50 6.34 2.55 -7.75
N LYS A 51 6.92 3.45 -6.96
CA LYS A 51 8.01 3.14 -6.03
C LYS A 51 7.56 2.18 -4.92
N LEU A 52 6.37 2.40 -4.37
CA LEU A 52 5.77 1.50 -3.38
C LEU A 52 5.48 0.14 -4.02
N ASN A 53 4.89 0.11 -5.20
CA ASN A 53 4.59 -1.13 -5.92
C ASN A 53 5.86 -1.95 -6.21
N GLN A 54 6.94 -1.32 -6.65
CA GLN A 54 8.23 -1.96 -6.83
C GLN A 54 8.80 -2.52 -5.52
N LEU A 55 8.68 -1.80 -4.41
CA LEU A 55 9.09 -2.28 -3.09
C LEU A 55 8.29 -3.50 -2.66
N LEU A 56 6.96 -3.47 -2.83
CA LEU A 56 6.08 -4.59 -2.49
C LEU A 56 6.42 -5.85 -3.30
N ILE A 57 6.66 -5.73 -4.61
CA ILE A 57 7.09 -6.87 -5.44
C ILE A 57 8.42 -7.45 -4.94
N LYS A 58 9.40 -6.60 -4.62
CA LYS A 58 10.69 -7.06 -4.07
C LYS A 58 10.52 -7.79 -2.73
N LEU A 59 9.62 -7.32 -1.87
CA LEU A 59 9.31 -7.98 -0.60
C LEU A 59 8.67 -9.35 -0.83
N LEU A 60 7.71 -9.45 -1.73
CA LEU A 60 7.05 -10.72 -2.07
C LEU A 60 8.04 -11.74 -2.66
N LEU A 61 9.00 -11.30 -3.48
CA LEU A 61 10.10 -12.15 -3.95
C LEU A 61 11.00 -12.59 -2.79
N ALA A 62 11.41 -11.65 -1.93
CA ALA A 62 12.30 -11.93 -0.80
C ALA A 62 11.66 -12.85 0.26
N THR A 63 10.34 -12.83 0.38
CA THR A 63 9.59 -13.67 1.31
C THR A 63 9.05 -14.96 0.68
N GLY A 64 9.29 -15.16 -0.64
CA GLY A 64 8.99 -16.40 -1.37
C GLY A 64 7.54 -16.57 -1.87
N GLN A 65 6.73 -15.51 -1.83
CA GLN A 65 5.34 -15.49 -2.29
C GLN A 65 5.27 -15.34 -3.81
N LEU A 66 6.26 -14.66 -4.39
CA LEU A 66 6.46 -14.60 -5.83
C LEU A 66 7.75 -15.32 -6.22
N THR A 67 7.78 -15.80 -7.45
CA THR A 67 8.90 -16.49 -8.07
C THR A 67 9.41 -15.66 -9.24
N GLU A 68 10.74 -15.56 -9.37
CA GLU A 68 11.35 -14.87 -10.50
C GLU A 68 10.95 -15.54 -11.83
N GLY A 69 10.57 -14.73 -12.82
CA GLY A 69 10.06 -15.21 -14.10
C GLY A 69 8.64 -15.80 -14.05
N GLY A 70 7.97 -15.78 -12.89
CA GLY A 70 6.57 -16.15 -12.79
C GLY A 70 5.65 -15.15 -13.47
N ALA A 71 4.60 -15.64 -14.12
CA ALA A 71 3.51 -14.83 -14.65
C ALA A 71 2.42 -14.72 -13.60
N TYR A 72 2.05 -13.50 -13.23
CA TYR A 72 1.04 -13.22 -12.23
C TYR A 72 0.04 -12.22 -12.81
N ASP A 73 -1.23 -12.61 -12.80
CA ASP A 73 -2.31 -11.68 -13.11
C ASP A 73 -2.62 -10.90 -11.82
N VAL A 74 -2.37 -9.60 -11.86
CA VAL A 74 -2.77 -8.67 -10.80
C VAL A 74 -4.12 -8.06 -11.19
N ASP A 75 -5.14 -8.33 -10.39
CA ASP A 75 -6.50 -7.84 -10.59
C ASP A 75 -6.62 -6.39 -10.10
N PHE A 76 -6.06 -5.47 -10.88
CA PHE A 76 -6.36 -4.06 -10.69
C PHE A 76 -7.61 -3.71 -11.48
N ASP A 77 -8.75 -3.59 -10.79
CA ASP A 77 -9.96 -3.07 -11.38
C ASP A 77 -9.73 -1.59 -11.72
N HIS A 78 -9.43 -1.29 -12.99
CA HIS A 78 -9.46 0.08 -13.53
C HIS A 78 -10.90 0.62 -13.68
N GLN A 79 -11.83 0.08 -12.89
CA GLN A 79 -13.22 0.51 -12.88
C GLN A 79 -13.41 1.44 -11.69
N PHE A 80 -13.69 2.71 -12.00
CA PHE A 80 -14.20 3.66 -11.02
C PHE A 80 -15.64 3.27 -10.67
N LEU A 81 -15.79 2.37 -9.70
CA LEU A 81 -17.07 2.05 -9.12
C LEU A 81 -17.36 3.07 -8.01
N GLU A 82 -18.56 3.66 -8.02
CA GLU A 82 -19.06 4.34 -6.84
C GLU A 82 -19.17 3.29 -5.73
N ALA A 83 -18.18 3.29 -4.84
CA ALA A 83 -18.23 2.47 -3.65
C ALA A 83 -19.26 3.09 -2.70
N ASP A 84 -20.52 2.73 -2.87
CA ASP A 84 -21.53 2.87 -1.81
C ASP A 84 -21.12 1.91 -0.67
N LYS A 85 -20.11 2.31 0.11
CA LYS A 85 -19.87 1.72 1.42
C LYS A 85 -21.11 2.05 2.24
N TYR A 86 -22.06 1.12 2.26
CA TYR A 86 -23.27 1.16 3.07
C TYR A 86 -22.97 1.42 4.56
N ASP A 87 -21.74 1.11 5.00
CA ASP A 87 -21.26 1.27 6.38
C ASP A 87 -20.57 2.63 6.66
N SER A 88 -20.54 3.56 5.71
CA SER A 88 -19.92 4.88 5.88
C SER A 88 -20.94 6.01 5.88
N LYS A 89 -21.77 6.09 6.94
CA LYS A 89 -22.20 7.35 7.59
C LYS A 89 -22.43 7.05 9.09
N ARG A 90 -22.09 7.91 10.07
CA ARG A 90 -22.15 9.39 10.10
C ARG A 90 -21.06 9.93 11.04
N THR A 91 -20.41 11.02 10.65
CA THR A 91 -20.10 12.16 11.52
C THR A 91 -20.16 13.42 10.68
#